data_AF-K9AMJ7-F1
#
_entry.id   AF-K9AMJ7-F1
#
_cell.length_a   1.000
_cell.length_b   1.000
_cell.length_c   1.000
_cell.angle_alpha   90.00
_cell.angle_beta   90.00
_cell.angle_gamma   90.00
#
_symmetry.space_group_name_H-M   'P 1'
#
loop_
_entity.id
_entity.type
_entity.pdbx_description
1 polymer ?
#
loop_
_entity_poly.entity_id
_entity_poly.type
_entity_poly.pdbx_seq_one_letter_code
_entity_poly.pdbx_strand_id
1 'polypeptide(L)'
;MKVLVAMDEFYGSLTSYEANRYVEEAVASQIKEADIVQVPLFNGKNELLTSVFSWQSGTKYKLETHDADMNHVQTEYGITNDGYTVIESQLFLKGENPVTHRSSYGLGEVILHALENGAKHFIISVGGIDSYDGGAGLLQALGATFYDDDGHVIDLSKGPRYLNLVRRIDTSHLNDKLTQATIEIVSDFDSHYYGKQSAIMKTYEHKGISKEDAIEVDNKVWYLNEILKSSLNLTLSPIERGGAGGGVAAVLSGIYGGTISTSHAILDKITHLDQLIEQADLVIFGEGIDEDSQILETTSLKIAELCQKHHKTNVAICGTSNKFDAFTERDVTGMFNVFMDAPTTFTNYQLGIQLRQYSIQSLKLLQASIS
;
A
#
# COMPACT_ATOMS: atom_id res chain seq x y z
N MET A 1 24.54 -17.64 14.32
CA MET A 1 24.53 -16.54 13.33
C MET A 1 23.10 -16.07 13.21
N LYS A 2 22.86 -14.78 13.40
CA LYS A 2 21.55 -14.15 13.24
C LYS A 2 21.33 -13.78 11.79
N VAL A 3 20.31 -14.36 11.16
CA VAL A 3 19.98 -14.12 9.76
C VAL A 3 18.61 -13.48 9.68
N LEU A 4 18.54 -12.28 9.13
CA LEU A 4 17.28 -11.61 8.81
C LEU A 4 16.89 -11.96 7.38
N VAL A 5 15.67 -12.43 7.18
CA VAL A 5 15.08 -12.73 5.88
C VAL A 5 13.90 -11.80 5.66
N ALA A 6 13.92 -11.04 4.58
CA ALA A 6 12.93 -10.01 4.29
C ALA A 6 12.63 -9.97 2.79
N MET A 7 11.76 -10.87 2.35
CA MET A 7 11.33 -10.99 0.96
C MET A 7 9.96 -10.33 0.76
N ASP A 8 9.82 -9.48 -0.25
CA ASP A 8 8.54 -8.96 -0.72
C ASP A 8 7.87 -9.98 -1.65
N GLU A 9 6.67 -9.64 -2.12
CA GLU A 9 5.98 -10.43 -3.14
C GLU A 9 6.79 -10.53 -4.43
N PHE A 10 6.57 -11.60 -5.19
CA PHE A 10 7.15 -11.76 -6.51
C PHE A 10 6.06 -11.89 -7.57
N TYR A 11 5.87 -10.80 -8.33
CA TYR A 11 4.96 -10.71 -9.48
C TYR A 11 3.54 -11.22 -9.18
N GLY A 12 3.04 -10.99 -7.95
CA GLY A 12 1.76 -11.50 -7.46
C GLY A 12 1.65 -13.03 -7.38
N SER A 13 2.75 -13.76 -7.58
CA SER A 13 2.77 -15.23 -7.64
C SER A 13 3.22 -15.84 -6.33
N LEU A 14 4.31 -15.36 -5.74
CA LEU A 14 4.68 -15.70 -4.37
C LEU A 14 4.34 -14.52 -3.46
N THR A 15 3.62 -14.84 -2.39
CA THR A 15 3.43 -13.91 -1.27
C THR A 15 4.74 -13.65 -0.54
N SER A 16 4.84 -12.54 0.21
CA SER A 16 5.99 -12.28 1.08
C SER A 16 6.25 -13.46 2.03
N TYR A 17 5.19 -14.05 2.59
CA TYR A 17 5.29 -15.21 3.46
C TYR A 17 5.93 -16.42 2.75
N GLU A 18 5.45 -16.78 1.56
CA GLU A 18 5.99 -17.91 0.80
C GLU A 18 7.44 -17.67 0.37
N ALA A 19 7.77 -16.46 -0.09
CA ALA A 19 9.14 -16.12 -0.48
C ALA A 19 10.10 -16.21 0.72
N ASN A 20 9.71 -15.66 1.87
CA ASN A 20 10.47 -15.78 3.12
C ASN A 20 10.70 -17.24 3.53
N ARG A 21 9.69 -18.11 3.37
CA ARG A 21 9.78 -19.55 3.66
C ARG A 21 10.82 -20.27 2.80
N TYR A 22 10.87 -20.01 1.50
CA TYR A 22 11.87 -20.62 0.62
C TYR A 22 13.31 -20.21 0.97
N VAL A 23 13.51 -18.96 1.37
CA VAL A 23 14.84 -18.45 1.77
C VAL A 23 15.23 -18.97 3.16
N GLU A 24 14.31 -19.05 4.12
CA GLU A 24 14.54 -19.69 5.42
C GLU A 24 14.98 -21.15 5.26
N GLU A 25 14.31 -21.92 4.39
CA GLU A 25 14.68 -23.31 4.11
C GLU A 25 16.08 -23.43 3.49
N ALA A 26 16.50 -22.45 2.69
CA ALA A 26 17.86 -22.38 2.20
C ALA A 26 18.86 -22.12 3.33
N VAL A 27 18.61 -21.10 4.17
CA VAL A 27 19.47 -20.73 5.30
C VAL A 27 19.63 -21.90 6.27
N ALA A 28 18.52 -22.51 6.71
CA ALA A 28 18.53 -23.64 7.62
C ALA A 28 19.28 -24.87 7.05
N SER A 29 19.28 -25.04 5.72
CA SER A 29 20.02 -26.14 5.07
C SER A 29 21.54 -25.93 5.02
N GLN A 30 22.02 -24.68 5.06
CA GLN A 30 23.44 -24.35 4.97
C GLN A 30 24.04 -23.97 6.33
N ILE A 31 23.22 -23.56 7.30
CA ILE A 31 23.64 -23.08 8.63
C ILE A 31 22.80 -23.79 9.70
N LYS A 32 23.35 -24.87 10.28
CA LYS A 32 22.64 -25.80 11.18
C LYS A 32 22.04 -25.16 12.45
N GLU A 33 22.57 -24.02 12.88
CA GLU A 33 22.18 -23.29 14.09
C GLU A 33 21.96 -21.79 13.80
N ALA A 34 21.38 -21.48 12.64
CA ALA A 34 20.97 -20.11 12.33
C ALA A 34 19.80 -19.68 13.23
N ASP A 35 19.90 -18.47 13.78
CA ASP A 35 18.80 -17.76 14.42
C ASP A 35 18.14 -16.91 13.32
N ILE A 36 17.01 -17.39 12.77
CA ILE A 36 16.38 -16.80 11.58
C ILE A 36 15.19 -15.97 12.00
N VAL A 37 15.19 -14.69 11.62
CA VAL A 37 14.05 -13.79 11.78
C VAL A 37 13.48 -13.47 10.40
N GLN A 38 12.22 -13.84 10.16
CA GLN A 38 11.51 -13.48 8.94
C GLN A 38 10.71 -12.21 9.18
N VAL A 39 11.01 -11.16 8.40
CA VAL A 39 10.20 -9.94 8.40
C VAL A 39 9.26 -9.99 7.21
N PRO A 40 7.94 -10.07 7.43
CA PRO A 40 6.96 -10.03 6.35
C PRO A 40 6.93 -8.62 5.77
N LEU A 41 7.17 -8.51 4.47
CA LEU A 41 7.11 -7.24 3.76
C LEU A 41 5.70 -7.03 3.21
N PHE A 42 5.38 -5.78 2.93
CA PHE A 42 4.17 -5.37 2.25
C PHE A 42 4.45 -4.04 1.55
N ASN A 43 3.56 -3.63 0.65
CA ASN A 43 3.63 -2.34 0.00
C ASN A 43 2.28 -1.62 0.09
N GLY A 44 2.22 -0.39 -0.42
CA GLY A 44 1.03 0.44 -0.40
C GLY A 44 -0.13 -0.11 -1.25
N LYS A 45 0.07 -1.18 -2.02
CA LYS A 45 -0.99 -1.92 -2.71
C LYS A 45 -1.32 -3.19 -1.92
N ASN A 46 -0.35 -4.09 -1.76
CA ASN A 46 -0.57 -5.48 -1.40
C ASN A 46 -0.03 -5.88 -0.02
N GLU A 47 -0.69 -6.87 0.57
CA GLU A 47 -0.26 -7.71 1.69
C GLU A 47 -0.16 -7.01 3.06
N LEU A 48 -0.59 -5.76 3.19
CA LEU A 48 -0.56 -5.03 4.46
C LEU A 48 -1.25 -5.82 5.57
N LEU A 49 -2.50 -6.26 5.37
CA LEU A 49 -3.26 -6.93 6.42
C LEU A 49 -2.63 -8.27 6.80
N THR A 50 -2.21 -9.06 5.81
CA THR A 50 -1.59 -10.37 6.03
C THR A 50 -0.23 -10.27 6.69
N SER A 51 0.60 -9.30 6.31
CA SER A 51 1.96 -9.12 6.82
C SER A 51 1.96 -8.58 8.25
N VAL A 52 1.05 -7.65 8.58
CA VAL A 52 0.93 -7.19 9.98
C VAL A 52 0.45 -8.33 10.89
N PHE A 53 -0.49 -9.17 10.44
CA PHE A 53 -1.04 -10.26 11.24
C PHE A 53 -0.16 -11.52 11.29
N SER A 54 0.85 -11.64 10.43
CA SER A 54 1.89 -12.66 10.58
C SER A 54 2.96 -12.25 11.59
N TRP A 55 3.14 -10.93 11.81
CA TRP A 55 4.05 -10.38 12.81
C TRP A 55 3.40 -10.18 14.19
N GLN A 56 2.15 -9.69 14.22
CA GLN A 56 1.42 -9.38 15.45
C GLN A 56 0.14 -10.20 15.58
N SER A 57 -0.17 -10.59 16.82
CA SER A 57 -1.49 -11.17 17.14
C SER A 57 -2.58 -10.09 17.17
N GLY A 58 -3.81 -10.49 16.89
CA GLY A 58 -4.95 -9.59 16.91
C GLY A 58 -6.25 -10.31 16.57
N THR A 59 -7.30 -9.51 16.36
CA THR A 59 -8.62 -9.99 15.92
C THR A 59 -8.91 -9.47 14.52
N LYS A 60 -9.26 -10.38 13.60
CA LYS A 60 -9.78 -10.02 12.28
C LYS A 60 -11.30 -9.98 12.31
N TYR A 61 -11.88 -9.00 11.63
CA TYR A 61 -13.31 -8.78 11.54
C TYR A 61 -13.73 -8.91 10.08
N LYS A 62 -14.71 -9.78 9.84
CA LYS A 62 -15.36 -9.91 8.53
C LYS A 62 -16.63 -9.09 8.51
N LEU A 63 -16.88 -8.40 7.40
CA LEU A 63 -18.07 -7.60 7.20
C LEU A 63 -18.46 -7.55 5.72
N GLU A 64 -19.71 -7.19 5.47
CA GLU A 64 -20.16 -6.78 4.16
C GLU A 64 -19.96 -5.27 4.00
N THR A 65 -19.49 -4.86 2.83
CA THR A 65 -19.28 -3.46 2.44
C THR A 65 -19.59 -3.32 0.95
N HIS A 66 -19.62 -2.09 0.44
CA HIS A 66 -19.68 -1.85 -0.99
C HIS A 66 -18.30 -1.85 -1.67
N ASP A 67 -18.22 -2.42 -2.86
CA ASP A 67 -17.06 -2.28 -3.76
C ASP A 67 -17.06 -0.91 -4.47
N ALA A 68 -16.13 -0.71 -5.41
CA ALA A 68 -16.07 0.56 -6.13
C ALA A 68 -17.29 0.78 -7.04
N ASP A 69 -17.99 -0.27 -7.45
CA ASP A 69 -19.19 -0.25 -8.29
C ASP A 69 -20.49 -0.21 -7.48
N MET A 70 -20.39 -0.09 -6.15
CA MET A 70 -21.51 -0.16 -5.20
C MET A 70 -22.24 -1.52 -5.19
N ASN A 71 -21.55 -2.61 -5.52
CA ASN A 71 -22.05 -3.96 -5.23
C ASN A 71 -21.66 -4.38 -3.81
N HIS A 72 -22.50 -5.20 -3.17
CA HIS A 72 -22.16 -5.81 -1.89
C HIS A 72 -21.04 -6.83 -2.06
N VAL A 73 -19.96 -6.66 -1.29
CA VAL A 73 -18.83 -7.58 -1.23
C VAL A 73 -18.45 -7.89 0.20
N GLN A 74 -17.94 -9.09 0.43
CA GLN A 74 -17.38 -9.48 1.72
C GLN A 74 -15.92 -9.04 1.80
N THR A 75 -15.54 -8.46 2.92
CA THR A 75 -14.15 -8.06 3.18
C THR A 75 -13.74 -8.32 4.62
N GLU A 76 -12.48 -8.04 4.93
CA GLU A 76 -11.96 -8.07 6.29
C GLU A 76 -11.01 -6.90 6.58
N TYR A 77 -10.98 -6.52 7.84
CA TYR A 77 -9.93 -5.69 8.44
C TYR A 77 -9.49 -6.34 9.75
N GLY A 78 -8.47 -5.81 10.41
CA GLY A 78 -8.02 -6.37 11.68
C GLY A 78 -7.62 -5.32 12.70
N ILE A 79 -7.73 -5.66 13.98
CA ILE A 79 -7.21 -4.89 15.11
C ILE A 79 -6.15 -5.72 15.82
N THR A 80 -4.90 -5.23 15.84
CA THR A 80 -3.79 -5.89 16.53
C THR A 80 -3.92 -5.71 18.05
N ASN A 81 -3.24 -6.55 18.83
CA ASN A 81 -3.20 -6.43 20.29
C ASN A 81 -2.56 -5.11 20.76
N ASP A 82 -1.73 -4.50 19.91
CA ASP A 82 -1.13 -3.17 20.14
C ASP A 82 -2.08 -2.01 19.80
N GLY A 83 -3.28 -2.32 19.31
CA GLY A 83 -4.34 -1.35 19.02
C GLY A 83 -4.33 -0.77 17.60
N TYR A 84 -3.48 -1.27 16.70
CA TYR A 84 -3.48 -0.87 15.30
C TYR A 84 -4.65 -1.51 14.56
N THR A 85 -5.47 -0.68 13.93
CA THR A 85 -6.56 -1.07 13.05
C THR A 85 -6.07 -1.02 11.62
N VAL A 86 -5.89 -2.19 11.00
CA VAL A 86 -5.30 -2.35 9.68
C VAL A 86 -6.40 -2.59 8.65
N ILE A 87 -6.50 -1.69 7.67
CA ILE A 87 -7.47 -1.75 6.57
C ILE A 87 -6.70 -1.76 5.26
N GLU A 88 -6.95 -2.77 4.42
CA GLU A 88 -6.38 -2.88 3.09
C GLU A 88 -7.47 -2.67 2.04
N SER A 89 -7.59 -1.43 1.54
CA SER A 89 -8.77 -1.01 0.76
C SER A 89 -8.94 -1.79 -0.55
N GLN A 90 -7.84 -2.27 -1.15
CA GLN A 90 -7.90 -3.03 -2.38
C GLN A 90 -8.56 -4.41 -2.24
N LEU A 91 -8.75 -4.92 -1.02
CA LEU A 91 -9.46 -6.19 -0.80
C LEU A 91 -10.95 -6.10 -1.18
N PHE A 92 -11.49 -4.88 -1.32
CA PHE A 92 -12.91 -4.68 -1.61
C PHE A 92 -13.21 -3.53 -2.58
N LEU A 93 -12.40 -2.47 -2.65
CA LEU A 93 -12.64 -1.36 -3.60
C LEU A 93 -12.15 -1.68 -5.03
N LYS A 94 -12.73 -2.71 -5.62
CA LYS A 94 -12.55 -3.09 -7.04
C LYS A 94 -13.79 -2.74 -7.84
N GLY A 95 -13.63 -2.51 -9.14
CA GLY A 95 -14.76 -2.21 -10.01
C GLY A 95 -14.42 -2.30 -11.49
N GLU A 96 -15.43 -2.62 -12.29
CA GLU A 96 -15.35 -2.82 -13.74
C GLU A 96 -16.16 -1.78 -14.52
N ASN A 97 -17.14 -1.11 -13.89
CA ASN A 97 -17.91 -0.04 -14.56
C ASN A 97 -17.00 1.12 -15.02
N PRO A 98 -17.46 2.03 -15.90
CA PRO A 98 -16.65 3.20 -16.27
C PRO A 98 -16.19 3.96 -15.03
N VAL A 99 -14.93 4.43 -15.01
CA VAL A 99 -14.31 5.06 -13.84
C VAL A 99 -15.12 6.24 -13.27
N THR A 100 -15.90 6.92 -14.13
CA THR A 100 -16.81 8.00 -13.77
C THR A 100 -17.95 7.59 -12.83
N HIS A 101 -18.19 6.28 -12.67
CA HIS A 101 -19.26 5.68 -11.86
C HIS A 101 -18.74 5.10 -10.54
N ARG A 102 -17.41 4.97 -10.39
CA ARG A 102 -16.80 4.26 -9.27
C ARG A 102 -16.64 5.14 -8.05
N SER A 103 -16.83 4.58 -6.85
CA SER A 103 -16.85 5.32 -5.59
C SER A 103 -15.92 4.72 -4.53
N SER A 104 -15.47 5.56 -3.59
CA SER A 104 -14.72 5.15 -2.39
C SER A 104 -15.63 4.88 -1.19
N TYR A 105 -16.96 4.89 -1.36
CA TYR A 105 -17.96 4.79 -0.29
C TYR A 105 -17.72 3.63 0.68
N GLY A 106 -17.44 2.43 0.17
CA GLY A 106 -17.20 1.25 1.01
C GLY A 106 -16.07 1.40 2.02
N LEU A 107 -15.04 2.21 1.72
CA LEU A 107 -13.97 2.44 2.70
C LEU A 107 -14.49 3.19 3.92
N GLY A 108 -15.43 4.11 3.73
CA GLY A 108 -16.11 4.78 4.85
C GLY A 108 -16.91 3.81 5.70
N GLU A 109 -17.60 2.84 5.08
CA GLU A 109 -18.33 1.79 5.80
C GLU A 109 -17.40 0.94 6.66
N VAL A 110 -16.24 0.51 6.11
CA VAL A 110 -15.24 -0.25 6.86
C VAL A 110 -14.65 0.55 8.02
N ILE A 111 -14.34 1.84 7.81
CA ILE A 111 -13.85 2.73 8.87
C ILE A 111 -14.90 2.89 9.98
N LEU A 112 -16.17 3.11 9.64
CA LEU A 112 -17.26 3.24 10.60
C LEU A 112 -17.41 1.97 11.43
N HIS A 113 -17.45 0.80 10.78
CA HIS A 113 -17.54 -0.47 11.46
C HIS A 113 -16.33 -0.71 12.39
N ALA A 114 -15.12 -0.31 12.00
CA ALA A 114 -13.96 -0.37 12.87
C ALA A 114 -14.06 0.57 14.08
N LEU A 115 -14.56 1.80 13.91
CA LEU A 115 -14.83 2.73 15.01
C LEU A 115 -15.87 2.18 16.00
N GLU A 116 -16.89 1.47 15.53
CA GLU A 116 -17.87 0.77 16.37
C GLU A 116 -17.22 -0.34 17.21
N ASN A 117 -16.18 -0.98 16.68
CA ASN A 117 -15.36 -1.96 17.38
C ASN A 117 -14.22 -1.33 18.22
N GLY A 118 -14.25 -0.02 18.43
CA GLY A 118 -13.35 0.68 19.35
C GLY A 118 -11.99 1.05 18.77
N ALA A 119 -11.84 1.04 17.43
CA ALA A 119 -10.63 1.46 16.75
C ALA A 119 -10.24 2.91 17.09
N LYS A 120 -8.93 3.13 17.30
CA LYS A 120 -8.34 4.45 17.64
C LYS A 120 -7.11 4.80 16.83
N HIS A 121 -6.39 3.81 16.30
CA HIS A 121 -5.18 3.99 15.52
C HIS A 121 -5.35 3.23 14.21
N PHE A 122 -5.52 3.94 13.10
CA PHE A 122 -5.77 3.37 11.79
C PHE A 122 -4.50 3.35 10.95
N ILE A 123 -4.26 2.22 10.30
CA ILE A 123 -3.28 2.04 9.23
C ILE A 123 -4.08 1.62 8.00
N ILE A 124 -4.24 2.52 7.03
CA ILE A 124 -5.12 2.34 5.89
C ILE A 124 -4.28 2.35 4.61
N SER A 125 -4.16 1.19 3.96
CA SER A 125 -3.61 1.12 2.61
C SER A 125 -4.68 1.56 1.61
N VAL A 126 -4.30 2.48 0.72
CA VAL A 126 -5.17 3.07 -0.31
C VAL A 126 -4.66 2.84 -1.74
N GLY A 127 -3.57 2.10 -1.91
CA GLY A 127 -3.11 1.70 -3.24
C GLY A 127 -3.96 0.56 -3.81
N GLY A 128 -3.94 0.42 -5.13
CA GLY A 128 -4.60 -0.69 -5.83
C GLY A 128 -6.12 -0.60 -5.90
N ILE A 129 -6.75 0.45 -5.38
CA ILE A 129 -8.20 0.67 -5.50
C ILE A 129 -8.57 1.21 -6.89
N ASP A 130 -9.83 1.02 -7.29
CA ASP A 130 -10.31 1.37 -8.63
C ASP A 130 -11.20 2.61 -8.70
N SER A 131 -11.40 3.33 -7.58
CA SER A 131 -12.13 4.59 -7.52
C SER A 131 -11.21 5.81 -7.58
N TYR A 132 -11.70 6.86 -8.25
CA TYR A 132 -11.03 8.16 -8.44
C TYR A 132 -12.03 9.30 -8.21
N ASP A 133 -12.72 9.25 -7.07
CA ASP A 133 -13.82 10.16 -6.75
C ASP A 133 -13.41 11.35 -5.88
N GLY A 134 -12.11 11.57 -5.67
CA GLY A 134 -11.60 12.62 -4.78
C GLY A 134 -11.87 12.32 -3.30
N GLY A 135 -12.23 11.09 -2.93
CA GLY A 135 -12.68 10.75 -1.58
C GLY A 135 -14.11 11.23 -1.26
N ALA A 136 -14.90 11.60 -2.28
CA ALA A 136 -16.25 12.07 -2.07
C ALA A 136 -17.21 10.99 -1.55
N GLY A 137 -17.12 9.77 -2.09
CA GLY A 137 -17.87 8.62 -1.59
C GLY A 137 -17.52 8.29 -0.15
N LEU A 138 -16.23 8.26 0.17
CA LEU A 138 -15.73 8.13 1.55
C LEU A 138 -16.35 9.18 2.48
N LEU A 139 -16.32 10.46 2.10
CA LEU A 139 -16.92 11.52 2.92
C LEU A 139 -18.42 11.34 3.11
N GLN A 140 -19.14 10.94 2.06
CA GLN A 140 -20.57 10.69 2.14
C GLN A 140 -20.88 9.55 3.12
N ALA A 141 -20.13 8.45 3.04
CA ALA A 141 -20.26 7.33 3.99
C ALA A 141 -19.97 7.78 5.43
N LEU A 142 -18.97 8.66 5.63
CA LEU A 142 -18.61 9.20 6.95
C LEU A 142 -19.58 10.27 7.49
N GLY A 143 -20.61 10.65 6.72
CA GLY A 143 -21.70 11.53 7.16
C GLY A 143 -21.79 12.89 6.45
N ALA A 144 -20.92 13.19 5.48
CA ALA A 144 -21.05 14.43 4.71
C ALA A 144 -22.28 14.37 3.80
N THR A 145 -22.98 15.50 3.67
CA THR A 145 -24.10 15.63 2.73
C THR A 145 -23.77 16.66 1.65
N PHE A 146 -23.98 16.28 0.40
CA PHE A 146 -23.68 17.11 -0.77
C PHE A 146 -25.00 17.58 -1.39
N TYR A 147 -25.08 18.87 -1.73
CA TYR A 147 -26.28 19.47 -2.29
C TYR A 147 -26.01 20.09 -3.65
N ASP A 148 -26.99 20.01 -4.55
CA ASP A 148 -27.01 20.75 -5.80
C ASP A 148 -27.49 22.21 -5.60
N ASP A 149 -27.67 22.94 -6.71
CA ASP A 149 -28.08 24.35 -6.72
C ASP A 149 -29.53 24.55 -6.21
N ASP A 150 -30.38 23.53 -6.38
CA ASP A 150 -31.77 23.53 -5.92
C ASP A 150 -31.91 23.05 -4.46
N GLY A 151 -30.81 22.64 -3.84
CA GLY A 151 -30.77 22.13 -2.48
C GLY A 151 -31.15 20.66 -2.34
N HIS A 152 -31.19 19.89 -3.44
CA HIS A 152 -31.39 18.44 -3.39
C HIS A 152 -30.09 17.72 -3.03
N VAL A 153 -30.22 16.61 -2.30
CA VAL A 153 -29.08 15.76 -1.94
C VAL A 153 -28.56 15.02 -3.17
N ILE A 154 -27.25 15.09 -3.39
CA ILE A 154 -26.54 14.37 -4.44
C ILE A 154 -25.96 13.08 -3.85
N ASP A 155 -26.20 11.98 -4.57
CA ASP A 155 -25.65 10.67 -4.23
C ASP A 155 -24.30 10.45 -4.91
N LEU A 156 -23.21 10.66 -4.16
CA LEU A 156 -21.82 10.51 -4.63
C LEU A 156 -21.28 9.08 -4.48
N SER A 157 -22.06 8.15 -3.90
CA SER A 157 -21.82 6.71 -4.01
C SER A 157 -21.85 6.24 -5.47
N LYS A 158 -22.46 7.05 -6.35
CA LYS A 158 -22.51 6.82 -7.80
C LYS A 158 -21.30 7.35 -8.58
N GLY A 159 -20.22 7.72 -7.88
CA GLY A 159 -18.94 8.12 -8.45
C GLY A 159 -18.84 9.59 -8.87
N PRO A 160 -17.68 9.99 -9.44
CA PRO A 160 -17.35 11.40 -9.65
C PRO A 160 -18.23 12.11 -10.68
N ARG A 161 -18.99 11.39 -11.52
CA ARG A 161 -19.86 11.97 -12.56
C ARG A 161 -20.80 13.07 -12.06
N TYR A 162 -21.19 13.06 -10.79
CA TYR A 162 -22.08 14.07 -10.21
C TYR A 162 -21.36 15.22 -9.48
N LEU A 163 -20.02 15.18 -9.36
CA LEU A 163 -19.27 16.20 -8.61
C LEU A 163 -19.47 17.61 -9.14
N ASN A 164 -19.62 17.79 -10.45
CA ASN A 164 -19.87 19.10 -11.07
C ASN A 164 -21.25 19.69 -10.74
N LEU A 165 -22.16 18.90 -10.17
CA LEU A 165 -23.47 19.36 -9.70
C LEU A 165 -23.43 19.91 -8.27
N VAL A 166 -22.40 19.56 -7.49
CA VAL A 166 -22.28 19.97 -6.09
C VAL A 166 -22.14 21.48 -6.00
N ARG A 167 -22.92 22.12 -5.13
CA ARG A 167 -22.84 23.54 -4.79
C ARG A 167 -22.58 23.81 -3.33
N ARG A 168 -22.97 22.87 -2.45
CA ARG A 168 -22.75 22.98 -1.01
C ARG A 168 -22.40 21.62 -0.43
N ILE A 169 -21.49 21.61 0.53
CA ILE A 169 -21.13 20.44 1.33
C ILE A 169 -21.46 20.76 2.79
N ASP A 170 -22.22 19.88 3.43
CA ASP A 170 -22.49 19.92 4.87
C ASP A 170 -21.69 18.82 5.55
N THR A 171 -20.80 19.22 6.46
CA THR A 171 -19.93 18.33 7.23
C THR A 171 -20.31 18.24 8.70
N SER A 172 -21.45 18.82 9.11
CA SER A 172 -21.90 18.85 10.50
C SER A 172 -22.23 17.46 11.08
N HIS A 173 -22.40 16.46 10.21
CA HIS A 173 -22.67 15.07 10.56
C HIS A 173 -21.47 14.14 10.35
N LEU A 174 -20.29 14.68 10.05
CA LEU A 174 -19.08 13.86 9.99
C LEU A 174 -18.83 13.19 11.34
N ASN A 175 -18.37 11.94 11.31
CA ASN A 175 -18.14 11.17 12.53
C ASN A 175 -16.96 11.73 13.35
N ASP A 176 -17.28 12.45 14.43
CA ASP A 176 -16.31 13.08 15.34
C ASP A 176 -15.33 12.09 15.99
N LYS A 177 -15.66 10.80 16.08
CA LYS A 177 -14.73 9.79 16.62
C LYS A 177 -13.48 9.65 15.76
N LEU A 178 -13.62 9.84 14.45
CA LEU A 178 -12.49 9.73 13.52
C LEU A 178 -11.51 10.90 13.70
N THR A 179 -12.00 12.09 14.07
CA THR A 179 -11.15 13.25 14.41
C THR A 179 -10.29 13.02 15.66
N GLN A 180 -10.70 12.11 16.55
CA GLN A 180 -9.92 11.73 17.74
C GLN A 180 -8.98 10.55 17.48
N ALA A 181 -9.09 9.90 16.33
CA ALA A 181 -8.27 8.77 15.97
C ALA A 181 -6.92 9.23 15.38
N THR A 182 -5.89 8.40 15.55
CA THR A 182 -4.66 8.53 14.77
C THR A 182 -4.87 7.82 13.44
N ILE A 183 -4.57 8.48 12.32
CA ILE A 183 -4.75 7.90 10.98
C ILE A 183 -3.42 7.96 10.24
N GLU A 184 -2.93 6.80 9.84
CA GLU A 184 -1.78 6.61 8.97
C GLU A 184 -2.26 6.03 7.64
N ILE A 185 -2.10 6.80 6.56
CA ILE A 185 -2.45 6.38 5.21
C ILE A 185 -1.20 5.83 4.54
N VAL A 186 -1.24 4.60 4.04
CA VAL A 186 -0.10 3.95 3.39
C VAL A 186 -0.13 4.23 1.89
N SER A 187 0.90 4.91 1.37
CA SER A 187 1.10 5.15 -0.06
C SER A 187 2.57 5.20 -0.44
N ASP A 188 2.98 4.32 -1.36
CA ASP A 188 4.33 4.32 -1.95
C ASP A 188 4.40 5.06 -3.29
N PHE A 189 3.31 5.76 -3.64
CA PHE A 189 3.17 6.51 -4.87
C PHE A 189 3.20 8.00 -4.59
N ASP A 190 3.86 8.75 -5.47
CA ASP A 190 3.73 10.21 -5.52
C ASP A 190 2.70 10.58 -6.59
N SER A 191 1.59 11.17 -6.15
CA SER A 191 0.58 11.73 -7.04
C SER A 191 -0.09 12.93 -6.39
N HIS A 192 -0.36 13.95 -7.20
CA HIS A 192 -1.09 15.14 -6.77
C HIS A 192 -2.59 14.83 -6.70
N TYR A 193 -3.34 15.66 -5.97
CA TYR A 193 -4.78 15.49 -5.84
C TYR A 193 -5.54 15.58 -7.18
N TYR A 194 -5.10 16.47 -8.09
CA TYR A 194 -5.58 16.59 -9.48
C TYR A 194 -4.47 17.14 -10.39
N GLY A 195 -4.73 17.19 -11.69
CA GLY A 195 -3.84 17.74 -12.71
C GLY A 195 -2.99 16.68 -13.40
N LYS A 196 -2.03 17.10 -14.23
CA LYS A 196 -1.19 16.20 -15.05
C LYS A 196 -0.40 15.16 -14.24
N GLN A 197 -0.18 15.42 -12.95
CA GLN A 197 0.55 14.55 -12.03
C GLN A 197 -0.38 13.83 -11.04
N SER A 198 -1.69 13.80 -11.31
CA SER A 198 -2.65 13.09 -10.48
C SER A 198 -2.60 11.58 -10.67
N ALA A 199 -3.16 10.84 -9.72
CA ALA A 199 -3.15 9.38 -9.75
C ALA A 199 -3.81 8.83 -11.03
N ILE A 200 -4.96 9.38 -11.44
CA ILE A 200 -5.66 8.90 -12.64
C ILE A 200 -4.86 9.23 -13.91
N MET A 201 -4.28 10.43 -13.99
CA MET A 201 -3.49 10.84 -15.16
C MET A 201 -2.18 10.06 -15.31
N LYS A 202 -1.63 9.53 -14.21
CA LYS A 202 -0.43 8.66 -14.24
C LYS A 202 -0.74 7.19 -14.55
N THR A 203 -1.99 6.74 -14.36
CA THR A 203 -2.33 5.31 -14.38
C THR A 203 -3.36 4.91 -15.43
N TYR A 204 -3.99 5.86 -16.13
CA TYR A 204 -5.12 5.57 -17.03
C TYR A 204 -4.78 4.53 -18.12
N GLU A 205 -3.61 4.62 -18.74
CA GLU A 205 -3.18 3.71 -19.82
C GLU A 205 -3.10 2.26 -19.33
N HIS A 206 -2.41 2.04 -18.20
CA HIS A 206 -2.23 0.71 -17.61
C HIS A 206 -3.53 0.13 -17.04
N LYS A 207 -4.49 0.98 -16.65
CA LYS A 207 -5.80 0.57 -16.15
C LYS A 207 -6.88 0.45 -17.24
N GLY A 208 -6.54 0.64 -18.51
CA GLY A 208 -7.50 0.58 -19.62
C GLY A 208 -8.58 1.67 -19.57
N ILE A 209 -8.31 2.78 -18.89
CA ILE A 209 -9.21 3.94 -18.81
C ILE A 209 -8.96 4.82 -20.03
N SER A 210 -10.03 5.31 -20.68
CA SER A 210 -9.86 6.25 -21.80
C SER A 210 -9.24 7.56 -21.32
N LYS A 211 -8.44 8.21 -22.17
CA LYS A 211 -7.82 9.49 -21.81
C LYS A 211 -8.88 10.56 -21.55
N GLU A 212 -9.99 10.50 -22.30
CA GLU A 212 -11.14 11.37 -22.16
C GLU A 212 -11.78 11.23 -20.77
N ASP A 213 -12.06 9.99 -20.32
CA ASP A 213 -12.61 9.73 -18.98
C ASP A 213 -11.63 10.16 -17.88
N ALA A 214 -10.33 9.91 -18.07
CA ALA A 214 -9.31 10.32 -17.10
C ALA A 214 -9.29 11.84 -16.92
N ILE A 215 -9.34 12.61 -18.01
CA ILE A 215 -9.39 14.08 -17.98
C ILE A 215 -10.72 14.56 -17.37
N GLU A 216 -11.85 13.91 -17.69
CA GLU A 216 -13.15 14.26 -17.12
C GLU A 216 -13.14 14.11 -15.60
N VAL A 217 -12.68 12.97 -15.10
CA VAL A 217 -12.61 12.69 -13.66
C VAL A 217 -11.63 13.63 -12.97
N ASP A 218 -10.45 13.85 -13.52
CA ASP A 218 -9.45 14.77 -12.95
C ASP A 218 -10.01 16.20 -12.78
N ASN A 219 -10.73 16.71 -13.79
CA ASN A 219 -11.39 18.01 -13.72
C ASN A 219 -12.51 18.06 -12.67
N LYS A 220 -13.24 16.96 -12.48
CA LYS A 220 -14.29 16.85 -11.46
C LYS A 220 -13.70 16.80 -10.04
N VAL A 221 -12.55 16.16 -9.85
CA VAL A 221 -11.80 16.17 -8.57
C VAL A 221 -11.24 17.56 -8.30
N TRP A 222 -10.72 18.26 -9.32
CA TRP A 222 -10.36 19.68 -9.20
C TRP A 222 -11.56 20.53 -8.75
N TYR A 223 -12.73 20.33 -9.36
CA TYR A 223 -13.94 21.05 -8.97
C TYR A 223 -14.32 20.80 -7.50
N LEU A 224 -14.24 19.56 -7.03
CA LEU A 224 -14.45 19.22 -5.62
C LEU A 224 -13.48 19.97 -4.69
N ASN A 225 -12.20 20.10 -5.06
CA ASN A 225 -11.22 20.90 -4.31
C ASN A 225 -11.68 22.36 -4.15
N GLU A 226 -12.19 22.99 -5.21
CA GLU A 226 -12.64 24.39 -5.13
C GLU A 226 -13.87 24.57 -4.24
N ILE A 227 -14.77 23.58 -4.20
CA ILE A 227 -15.92 23.59 -3.30
C ILE A 227 -15.47 23.40 -1.84
N LEU A 228 -14.56 22.46 -1.56
CA LEU A 228 -13.99 22.26 -0.23
C LEU A 228 -13.24 23.50 0.26
N LYS A 229 -12.48 24.15 -0.62
CA LYS A 229 -11.75 25.38 -0.32
C LYS A 229 -12.68 26.54 0.01
N SER A 230 -13.74 26.74 -0.76
CA SER A 230 -14.69 27.83 -0.52
C SER A 230 -15.62 27.58 0.67
N SER A 231 -16.04 26.33 0.90
CA SER A 231 -17.02 25.98 1.93
C SER A 231 -16.39 25.70 3.29
N LEU A 232 -15.20 25.09 3.32
CA LEU A 232 -14.55 24.59 4.54
C LEU A 232 -13.17 25.21 4.79
N ASN A 233 -12.73 26.14 3.94
CA ASN A 233 -11.37 26.69 3.97
C ASN A 233 -10.27 25.60 3.91
N LEU A 234 -10.60 24.48 3.26
CA LEU A 234 -9.76 23.30 3.16
C LEU A 234 -9.18 23.22 1.75
N THR A 235 -7.86 23.30 1.62
CA THR A 235 -7.20 23.15 0.31
C THR A 235 -6.42 21.85 0.29
N LEU A 236 -6.85 20.88 -0.52
CA LEU A 236 -6.28 19.54 -0.58
C LEU A 236 -5.10 19.43 -1.54
N SER A 237 -5.04 20.31 -2.55
CA SER A 237 -4.00 20.31 -3.58
C SER A 237 -2.54 20.32 -3.09
N PRO A 238 -2.15 20.97 -1.97
CA PRO A 238 -0.76 21.03 -1.52
C PRO A 238 -0.32 19.77 -0.76
N ILE A 239 -1.23 18.84 -0.44
CA ILE A 239 -0.92 17.63 0.30
C ILE A 239 -0.06 16.73 -0.58
N GLU A 240 1.18 16.50 -0.14
CA GLU A 240 2.09 15.57 -0.79
C GLU A 240 1.47 14.17 -0.84
N ARG A 241 1.57 13.49 -1.99
CA ARG A 241 0.90 12.19 -2.24
C ARG A 241 -0.63 12.22 -2.09
N GLY A 242 -1.26 13.40 -2.10
CA GLY A 242 -2.70 13.55 -1.91
C GLY A 242 -3.58 12.85 -2.94
N GLY A 243 -3.04 12.52 -4.12
CA GLY A 243 -3.75 11.74 -5.14
C GLY A 243 -3.89 10.25 -4.82
N ALA A 244 -3.18 9.74 -3.82
CA ALA A 244 -3.23 8.32 -3.45
C ALA A 244 -4.66 7.90 -3.06
N GLY A 245 -5.06 6.70 -3.51
CA GLY A 245 -6.43 6.24 -3.39
C GLY A 245 -7.44 7.12 -4.10
N GLY A 246 -7.08 7.69 -5.26
CA GLY A 246 -8.00 8.52 -6.04
C GLY A 246 -8.44 9.81 -5.32
N GLY A 247 -7.63 10.30 -4.39
CA GLY A 247 -7.92 11.47 -3.56
C GLY A 247 -8.34 11.16 -2.11
N VAL A 248 -8.58 9.89 -1.78
CA VAL A 248 -8.88 9.45 -0.41
C VAL A 248 -7.81 9.91 0.59
N ALA A 249 -6.53 9.80 0.23
CA ALA A 249 -5.44 10.19 1.11
C ALA A 249 -5.50 11.68 1.47
N ALA A 250 -5.78 12.55 0.49
CA ALA A 250 -5.94 13.98 0.76
C ALA A 250 -7.13 14.27 1.66
N VAL A 251 -8.26 13.58 1.49
CA VAL A 251 -9.43 13.73 2.36
C VAL A 251 -9.13 13.33 3.80
N LEU A 252 -8.56 12.14 4.01
CA LEU A 252 -8.20 11.65 5.35
C LEU A 252 -7.15 12.54 6.01
N SER A 253 -6.18 13.04 5.23
CA SER A 253 -5.15 13.96 5.74
C SER A 253 -5.69 15.35 6.04
N GLY A 254 -6.41 15.97 5.10
CA GLY A 254 -6.89 17.34 5.22
C GLY A 254 -7.99 17.51 6.26
N ILE A 255 -8.96 16.59 6.32
CA ILE A 255 -10.13 16.73 7.20
C ILE A 255 -9.87 16.11 8.58
N TYR A 256 -9.21 14.96 8.63
CA TYR A 256 -9.00 14.21 9.87
C TYR A 256 -7.56 14.25 10.39
N GLY A 257 -6.68 15.05 9.79
CA GLY A 257 -5.29 15.19 10.24
C GLY A 257 -4.45 13.92 10.05
N GLY A 258 -4.87 13.01 9.16
CA GLY A 258 -4.12 11.81 8.85
C GLY A 258 -2.74 12.10 8.25
N THR A 259 -1.77 11.25 8.57
CA THR A 259 -0.41 11.32 8.03
C THR A 259 -0.26 10.31 6.90
N ILE A 260 0.25 10.75 5.75
CA ILE A 260 0.56 9.84 4.65
C ILE A 260 1.99 9.34 4.84
N SER A 261 2.14 8.02 4.98
CA SER A 261 3.39 7.33 5.24
C SER A 261 3.67 6.29 4.16
N THR A 262 4.95 5.99 3.93
CA THR A 262 5.36 4.87 3.08
C THR A 262 5.15 3.54 3.79
N SER A 263 5.03 2.46 3.03
CA SER A 263 4.94 1.10 3.56
C SER A 263 6.14 0.76 4.43
N HIS A 264 7.36 1.13 4.01
CA HIS A 264 8.57 0.86 4.79
C HIS A 264 8.62 1.63 6.13
N ALA A 265 8.04 2.83 6.21
CA ALA A 265 7.96 3.58 7.47
C ALA A 265 6.98 2.90 8.45
N ILE A 266 5.84 2.43 7.95
CA ILE A 266 4.89 1.65 8.75
C ILE A 266 5.49 0.30 9.15
N LEU A 267 6.22 -0.36 8.25
CA LEU A 267 6.89 -1.61 8.52
C LEU A 267 7.92 -1.46 9.64
N ASP A 268 8.77 -0.43 9.60
CA ASP A 268 9.75 -0.16 10.66
C ASP A 268 9.07 0.14 11.99
N LYS A 269 7.96 0.88 11.99
CA LYS A 269 7.18 1.16 13.19
C LYS A 269 6.63 -0.11 13.86
N ILE A 270 6.19 -1.09 13.06
CA ILE A 270 5.57 -2.33 13.55
C ILE A 270 6.62 -3.38 13.92
N THR A 271 7.71 -3.47 13.15
CA THR A 271 8.69 -4.57 13.24
C THR A 271 10.00 -4.16 13.91
N HIS A 272 10.26 -2.87 14.05
CA HIS A 272 11.57 -2.31 14.42
C HIS A 272 12.68 -2.78 13.47
N LEU A 273 12.40 -2.73 12.16
CA LEU A 273 13.26 -3.22 11.09
C LEU A 273 14.70 -2.69 11.18
N ASP A 274 14.90 -1.40 11.46
CA ASP A 274 16.23 -0.80 11.64
C ASP A 274 17.04 -1.53 12.73
N GLN A 275 16.40 -1.82 13.87
CA GLN A 275 17.04 -2.53 14.99
C GLN A 275 17.27 -4.00 14.69
N LEU A 276 16.35 -4.65 13.97
CA LEU A 276 16.52 -6.04 13.55
C LEU A 276 17.71 -6.18 12.59
N ILE A 277 17.86 -5.25 11.64
CA ILE A 277 19.01 -5.20 10.72
C ILE A 277 20.29 -4.92 11.49
N GLU A 278 20.30 -3.97 12.43
CA GLU A 278 21.46 -3.68 13.28
C GLU A 278 21.94 -4.91 14.08
N GLN A 279 21.03 -5.80 14.46
CA GLN A 279 21.36 -7.02 15.22
C GLN A 279 21.71 -8.23 14.34
N ALA A 280 21.41 -8.18 13.04
CA ALA A 280 21.68 -9.29 12.12
C ALA A 280 23.18 -9.42 11.82
N ASP A 281 23.64 -10.65 11.60
CA ASP A 281 24.98 -10.93 11.03
C ASP A 281 24.91 -10.97 9.49
N LEU A 282 23.75 -11.37 8.96
CA LEU A 282 23.46 -11.48 7.54
C LEU A 282 22.01 -11.06 7.27
N VAL A 283 21.79 -10.28 6.22
CA VAL A 283 20.45 -9.93 5.73
C VAL A 283 20.24 -10.50 4.33
N ILE A 284 19.19 -11.29 4.12
CA ILE A 284 18.76 -11.73 2.78
C ILE A 284 17.42 -11.08 2.48
N PHE A 285 17.36 -10.32 1.40
CA PHE A 285 16.17 -9.56 1.04
C PHE A 285 15.93 -9.60 -0.46
N GLY A 286 14.76 -9.18 -0.90
CA GLY A 286 14.45 -9.16 -2.31
C GLY A 286 12.98 -8.94 -2.60
N GLU A 287 12.66 -8.81 -3.87
CA GLU A 287 11.31 -8.54 -4.36
C GLU A 287 11.20 -8.94 -5.84
N GLY A 288 9.99 -9.22 -6.31
CA GLY A 288 9.66 -9.31 -7.73
C GLY A 288 8.60 -8.27 -8.09
N ILE A 289 8.81 -7.03 -7.70
CA ILE A 289 7.94 -5.91 -8.07
C ILE A 289 8.30 -5.45 -9.48
N ASP A 290 7.30 -5.39 -10.35
CA ASP A 290 7.44 -4.91 -11.73
C ASP A 290 7.63 -3.38 -11.77
N GLU A 291 8.37 -2.86 -12.76
CA GLU A 291 8.55 -1.43 -13.01
C GLU A 291 7.21 -0.73 -13.27
N ASP A 292 6.28 -1.41 -13.92
CA ASP A 292 4.90 -0.95 -14.16
C ASP A 292 4.12 -0.71 -12.86
N SER A 293 4.64 -1.19 -11.72
CA SER A 293 4.03 -0.93 -10.42
C SER A 293 4.11 0.54 -10.01
N GLN A 294 4.98 1.35 -10.62
CA GLN A 294 5.20 2.79 -10.32
C GLN A 294 5.51 3.09 -8.84
N ILE A 295 6.01 2.11 -8.09
CA ILE A 295 6.38 2.28 -6.67
C ILE A 295 7.72 3.02 -6.63
N LEU A 296 7.75 4.19 -5.99
CA LEU A 296 8.95 5.04 -5.95
C LEU A 296 9.98 4.55 -4.93
N GLU A 297 9.52 4.06 -3.79
CA GLU A 297 10.37 3.70 -2.65
C GLU A 297 10.01 2.30 -2.16
N THR A 298 10.55 1.28 -2.81
CA THR A 298 10.30 -0.09 -2.34
C THR A 298 11.08 -0.41 -1.08
N THR A 299 10.53 -1.33 -0.30
CA THR A 299 11.11 -1.78 0.95
C THR A 299 12.50 -2.39 0.77
N SER A 300 12.79 -3.05 -0.37
CA SER A 300 14.13 -3.60 -0.64
C SER A 300 15.22 -2.53 -0.73
N LEU A 301 14.95 -1.39 -1.37
CA LEU A 301 15.89 -0.26 -1.40
C LEU A 301 16.13 0.28 0.01
N LYS A 302 15.09 0.34 0.84
CA LYS A 302 15.23 0.77 2.23
C LYS A 302 16.06 -0.21 3.05
N ILE A 303 15.86 -1.52 2.87
CA ILE A 303 16.68 -2.55 3.53
C ILE A 303 18.15 -2.39 3.12
N ALA A 304 18.44 -2.17 1.84
CA ALA A 304 19.81 -1.94 1.37
C ALA A 304 20.45 -0.71 2.05
N GLU A 305 19.73 0.41 2.17
CA GLU A 305 20.21 1.61 2.88
C GLU A 305 20.51 1.32 4.36
N LEU A 306 19.62 0.58 5.04
CA LEU A 306 19.80 0.24 6.46
C LEU A 306 20.99 -0.72 6.64
N CYS A 307 21.18 -1.67 5.71
CA CYS A 307 22.35 -2.55 5.72
C CYS A 307 23.65 -1.76 5.51
N GLN A 308 23.65 -0.77 4.59
CA GLN A 308 24.81 0.11 4.38
C GLN A 308 25.12 0.93 5.64
N LYS A 309 24.09 1.56 6.24
CA LYS A 309 24.18 2.33 7.49
C LYS A 309 24.83 1.54 8.63
N HIS A 310 24.47 0.26 8.77
CA HIS A 310 24.94 -0.61 9.85
C HIS A 310 26.09 -1.53 9.46
N HIS A 311 26.65 -1.35 8.26
CA HIS A 311 27.73 -2.16 7.70
C HIS A 311 27.45 -3.68 7.75
N LYS A 312 26.24 -4.08 7.34
CA LYS A 312 25.80 -5.47 7.37
C LYS A 312 26.06 -6.19 6.06
N THR A 313 26.61 -7.41 6.16
CA THR A 313 26.66 -8.35 5.04
C THR A 313 25.24 -8.63 4.57
N ASN A 314 24.97 -8.44 3.28
CA ASN A 314 23.62 -8.55 2.77
C ASN A 314 23.56 -9.11 1.34
N VAL A 315 22.48 -9.83 1.03
CA VAL A 315 22.25 -10.44 -0.29
C VAL A 315 20.87 -10.04 -0.79
N ALA A 316 20.82 -9.44 -1.97
CA ALA A 316 19.60 -9.14 -2.69
C ALA A 316 19.27 -10.25 -3.70
N ILE A 317 18.06 -10.81 -3.65
CA ILE A 317 17.56 -11.77 -4.64
C ILE A 317 16.27 -11.23 -5.24
N CYS A 318 16.33 -10.65 -6.43
CA CYS A 318 15.20 -9.96 -7.06
C CYS A 318 14.63 -10.72 -8.24
N GLY A 319 13.42 -10.34 -8.67
CA GLY A 319 12.80 -10.90 -9.87
C GLY A 319 13.60 -10.62 -11.15
N THR A 320 14.04 -9.37 -11.33
CA THR A 320 14.91 -8.90 -12.42
C THR A 320 16.12 -8.14 -11.85
N SER A 321 17.01 -7.68 -12.74
CA SER A 321 18.20 -6.89 -12.39
C SER A 321 17.96 -5.38 -12.31
N ASN A 322 16.72 -4.91 -12.41
CA ASN A 322 16.41 -3.48 -12.62
C ASN A 322 16.90 -2.57 -11.48
N LYS A 323 17.09 -3.11 -10.28
CA LYS A 323 17.57 -2.37 -9.10
C LYS A 323 19.06 -2.53 -8.82
N PHE A 324 19.80 -3.26 -9.65
CA PHE A 324 21.20 -3.60 -9.36
C PHE A 324 22.10 -2.38 -9.31
N ASP A 325 21.88 -1.36 -10.15
CA ASP A 325 22.65 -0.11 -10.08
C ASP A 325 22.41 0.60 -8.74
N ALA A 326 21.15 0.73 -8.33
CA ALA A 326 20.79 1.34 -7.04
C ALA A 326 21.29 0.55 -5.82
N PHE A 327 21.36 -0.79 -5.93
CA PHE A 327 21.96 -1.65 -4.92
C PHE A 327 23.48 -1.56 -4.90
N THR A 328 24.12 -1.36 -6.05
CA THR A 328 25.57 -1.13 -6.15
C THR A 328 25.95 0.17 -5.46
N GLU A 329 25.18 1.24 -5.63
CA GLU A 329 25.36 2.52 -4.92
C GLU A 329 25.22 2.40 -3.39
N ARG A 330 24.58 1.33 -2.91
CA ARG A 330 24.33 1.03 -1.48
C ARG A 330 25.22 -0.08 -0.93
N ASP A 331 26.27 -0.46 -1.66
CA ASP A 331 27.24 -1.49 -1.26
C ASP A 331 26.60 -2.85 -0.91
N VAL A 332 25.55 -3.25 -1.63
CA VAL A 332 24.93 -4.58 -1.47
C VAL A 332 25.97 -5.67 -1.76
N THR A 333 26.14 -6.62 -0.83
CA THR A 333 27.28 -7.56 -0.87
C THR A 333 27.16 -8.59 -2.01
N GLY A 334 25.94 -9.06 -2.27
CA GLY A 334 25.66 -9.99 -3.36
C GLY A 334 24.29 -9.71 -3.98
N MET A 335 24.20 -9.81 -5.31
CA MET A 335 22.98 -9.51 -6.07
C MET A 335 22.69 -10.65 -7.04
N PHE A 336 21.46 -11.15 -7.01
CA PHE A 336 20.98 -12.23 -7.88
C PHE A 336 19.61 -11.86 -8.42
N ASN A 337 19.36 -12.19 -9.69
CA ASN A 337 18.07 -12.05 -10.32
C ASN A 337 17.55 -13.43 -10.74
N VAL A 338 16.27 -13.69 -10.51
CA VAL A 338 15.64 -14.96 -10.90
C VAL A 338 15.54 -15.06 -12.42
N PHE A 339 15.12 -13.98 -13.06
CA PHE A 339 14.94 -13.92 -14.51
C PHE A 339 15.78 -12.80 -15.10
N MET A 340 16.26 -12.98 -16.34
CA MET A 340 16.88 -11.86 -17.08
C MET A 340 15.82 -10.80 -17.41
N ASP A 341 14.66 -11.23 -17.87
CA ASP A 341 13.49 -10.41 -18.13
C ASP A 341 12.26 -11.04 -17.44
N ALA A 342 11.30 -10.22 -17.01
CA ALA A 342 10.08 -10.71 -16.36
C ALA A 342 9.32 -11.68 -17.31
N PRO A 343 9.13 -12.95 -16.93
CA PRO A 343 8.52 -13.94 -17.79
C PRO A 343 7.00 -13.74 -17.93
N THR A 344 6.45 -14.07 -19.10
CA THR A 344 5.00 -14.01 -19.33
C THR A 344 4.22 -15.11 -18.61
N THR A 345 4.86 -16.25 -18.32
CA THR A 345 4.27 -17.37 -17.56
C THR A 345 5.33 -18.09 -16.74
N PHE A 346 4.99 -18.44 -15.50
CA PHE A 346 5.80 -19.21 -14.57
C PHE A 346 4.91 -19.77 -13.46
N THR A 347 5.41 -20.76 -12.73
CA THR A 347 4.69 -21.33 -11.57
C THR A 347 5.32 -20.85 -10.26
N ASN A 348 4.49 -20.68 -9.23
CA ASN A 348 4.92 -20.36 -7.86
C ASN A 348 6.02 -21.32 -7.39
N TYR A 349 5.88 -22.62 -7.70
CA TYR A 349 6.85 -23.64 -7.34
C TYR A 349 8.22 -23.46 -8.00
N GLN A 350 8.26 -23.14 -9.30
CA GLN A 350 9.52 -22.89 -10.01
C GLN A 350 10.23 -21.65 -9.45
N LEU A 351 9.47 -20.58 -9.19
CA LEU A 351 10.01 -19.35 -8.62
C LEU A 351 10.59 -19.59 -7.22
N GLY A 352 9.85 -20.30 -6.37
CA GLY A 352 10.29 -20.64 -5.01
C GLY A 352 11.56 -21.49 -4.99
N ILE A 353 11.65 -22.50 -5.87
CA ILE A 353 12.87 -23.29 -6.03
C ILE A 353 14.06 -22.41 -6.41
N GLN A 354 13.88 -21.48 -7.35
CA GLN A 354 14.97 -20.61 -7.76
C GLN A 354 15.41 -19.67 -6.63
N LEU A 355 14.47 -19.06 -5.89
CA LEU A 355 14.80 -18.27 -4.70
C LEU A 355 15.62 -19.06 -3.69
N ARG A 356 15.19 -20.30 -3.41
CA ARG A 356 15.91 -21.22 -2.52
C ARG A 356 17.31 -21.56 -3.06
N GLN A 357 17.45 -21.81 -4.36
CA GLN A 357 18.73 -22.13 -4.98
C GLN A 357 19.71 -20.95 -4.93
N TYR A 358 19.30 -19.74 -5.30
CA TYR A 358 20.15 -18.55 -5.21
C TYR A 358 20.53 -18.22 -3.76
N SER A 359 19.62 -18.43 -2.82
CA SER A 359 19.92 -18.33 -1.39
C SER A 359 21.00 -19.33 -0.98
N ILE A 360 20.92 -20.59 -1.40
CA ILE A 360 21.96 -21.60 -1.11
C ILE A 360 23.31 -21.20 -1.74
N GLN A 361 23.32 -20.76 -3.00
CA GLN A 361 24.57 -20.42 -3.68
C GLN A 361 25.25 -19.19 -3.06
N SER A 362 24.47 -18.15 -2.73
CA SER A 362 25.00 -16.95 -2.07
C SER A 362 25.62 -17.28 -0.72
N LEU A 363 24.96 -18.11 0.10
CA LEU A 363 25.48 -18.56 1.39
C LEU A 363 26.79 -19.35 1.23
N LYS A 364 26.90 -20.23 0.24
CA LYS A 364 28.14 -20.98 -0.03
C LYS A 364 29.28 -20.06 -0.44
N LEU A 365 29.01 -19.05 -1.27
CA LEU A 365 30.01 -18.05 -1.66
C LEU A 365 30.50 -17.24 -0.46
N LEU A 366 29.59 -16.82 0.44
CA LEU A 366 29.94 -16.12 1.68
C LEU A 366 30.74 -16.99 2.65
N GLN A 367 30.47 -18.29 2.72
CA GLN A 367 31.26 -19.21 3.55
C GLN A 367 32.69 -19.38 3.00
N ALA A 368 32.85 -19.42 1.68
CA ALA A 368 34.14 -19.57 1.03
C ALA A 368 35.06 -18.34 1.17
N SER A 369 34.52 -17.15 1.42
CA SER A 369 35.30 -15.92 1.62
C SER A 369 35.79 -15.73 3.06
N ILE A 370 35.29 -16.52 4.01
CA ILE A 370 35.66 -16.48 5.44
C ILE A 370 36.71 -17.55 5.80
N SER A 371 36.93 -18.52 4.91
CA SER A 371 37.97 -19.56 4.99
C SER A 371 39.22 -19.18 4.20
#